data_AF-A0ABD5UUX6-F1
#
_entry.id   AF-A0ABD5UUX6-F1
#
_cell.length_a   1.000
_cell.length_b   1.000
_cell.length_c   1.000
_cell.angle_alpha   90.00
_cell.angle_beta   90.00
_cell.angle_gamma   90.00
#
_symmetry.space_group_name_H-M   'P 1'
#
loop_
_entity.id
_entity.type
_entity.pdbx_description
1 polymer ?
#
loop_
_entity_poly.entity_id
_entity_poly.type
_entity_poly.pdbx_seq_one_letter_code
_entity_poly.pdbx_strand_id
1 'polypeptide(L)'
;MKRRLAAGIAVCVAVATAAWVTSPAAVVAPLERLAGAPIAFGLALLALAAVRPFLALPTTLLAVGVGYGYGWSGVPLGVVLLTLTAIPPYALSRAGWRGTNGRIVRTGERVVDLTGGTRAVVASRFLPLPSDAVSVGAGVSRVDLRPFLLGTAIGETPWVVAGVAIGVSTDRLLAGDASALDPALLVGMVGVAALLLSGPCYRAYTEGSGRSTEPL
;
A
#
# COMPACT_ATOMS: atom_id res chain seq x y z
N MET A 1 -3.94 7.88 -17.89
CA MET A 1 -3.35 7.12 -16.76
C MET A 1 -4.41 6.59 -15.77
N LYS A 2 -5.28 7.44 -15.20
CA LYS A 2 -6.28 7.05 -14.17
C LYS A 2 -7.28 5.94 -14.58
N ARG A 3 -7.75 5.93 -15.84
CA ARG A 3 -8.62 4.87 -16.41
C ARG A 3 -7.97 3.49 -16.49
N ARG A 4 -6.67 3.42 -16.76
CA ARG A 4 -5.92 2.15 -16.85
C ARG A 4 -5.67 1.55 -15.46
N LEU A 5 -5.50 2.39 -14.45
CA LEU A 5 -5.35 1.97 -13.05
C LEU A 5 -6.66 1.40 -12.50
N ALA A 6 -7.80 2.07 -12.75
CA ALA A 6 -9.12 1.59 -12.33
C ALA A 6 -9.53 0.28 -13.04
N ALA A 7 -9.26 0.18 -14.34
CA ALA A 7 -9.46 -1.07 -15.08
C ALA A 7 -8.53 -2.18 -14.58
N GLY A 8 -7.29 -1.86 -14.25
CA GLY A 8 -6.34 -2.81 -13.66
C GLY A 8 -6.80 -3.33 -12.30
N ILE A 9 -7.27 -2.45 -11.41
CA ILE A 9 -7.82 -2.84 -10.11
C ILE A 9 -9.07 -3.71 -10.28
N ALA A 10 -9.99 -3.34 -11.19
CA ALA A 10 -11.20 -4.12 -11.45
C ALA A 10 -10.88 -5.52 -12.00
N VAL A 11 -9.90 -5.64 -12.89
CA VAL A 11 -9.44 -6.92 -13.43
C VAL A 11 -8.74 -7.75 -12.35
N CYS A 12 -7.88 -7.16 -11.54
CA CYS A 12 -7.22 -7.86 -10.43
C CYS A 12 -8.23 -8.39 -9.41
N VAL A 13 -9.24 -7.57 -9.07
CA VAL A 13 -10.33 -7.98 -8.17
C VAL A 13 -11.14 -9.11 -8.80
N ALA A 14 -11.54 -8.99 -10.07
CA ALA A 14 -12.31 -10.02 -10.78
C ALA A 14 -11.55 -11.35 -10.93
N VAL A 15 -10.25 -11.29 -11.18
CA VAL A 15 -9.39 -12.48 -11.27
C VAL A 15 -9.19 -13.11 -9.90
N ALA A 16 -9.01 -12.31 -8.84
CA ALA A 16 -8.90 -12.81 -7.48
C ALA A 16 -10.21 -13.46 -7.00
N THR A 17 -11.38 -12.88 -7.29
CA THR A 17 -12.67 -13.51 -6.99
C THR A 17 -12.92 -14.75 -7.83
N ALA A 18 -12.59 -14.73 -9.12
CA ALA A 18 -12.73 -15.91 -9.97
C ALA A 18 -11.82 -17.07 -9.51
N ALA A 19 -10.58 -16.78 -9.12
CA ALA A 19 -9.66 -17.77 -8.57
C ALA A 19 -10.14 -18.33 -7.21
N TRP A 20 -10.69 -17.46 -6.36
CA TRP A 20 -11.25 -17.85 -5.05
C TRP A 20 -12.48 -18.76 -5.17
N VAL A 21 -13.35 -18.47 -6.14
CA VAL A 21 -14.59 -19.23 -6.37
C VAL A 21 -14.33 -20.58 -7.04
N THR A 22 -13.24 -20.69 -7.81
CA THR A 22 -12.97 -21.90 -8.63
C THR A 22 -12.18 -22.98 -7.89
N SER A 23 -11.26 -22.64 -6.97
CA SER A 23 -10.58 -23.66 -6.14
C SER A 23 -9.91 -23.07 -4.89
N PRO A 24 -10.59 -23.03 -3.74
CA PRO A 24 -10.02 -22.58 -2.47
C PRO A 24 -8.78 -23.38 -2.08
N ALA A 25 -8.78 -24.70 -2.34
CA ALA A 25 -7.68 -25.60 -2.00
C ALA A 25 -6.38 -25.29 -2.78
N ALA A 26 -6.47 -24.76 -4.01
CA ALA A 26 -5.29 -24.40 -4.81
C ALA A 26 -4.57 -23.14 -4.31
N VAL A 27 -5.29 -22.24 -3.62
CA VAL A 27 -4.72 -21.03 -3.00
C VAL A 27 -4.21 -21.32 -1.59
N VAL A 28 -4.93 -22.16 -0.84
CA VAL A 28 -4.66 -22.44 0.58
C VAL A 28 -3.52 -23.45 0.78
N ALA A 29 -3.44 -24.52 -0.04
CA ALA A 29 -2.44 -25.58 0.15
C ALA A 29 -0.97 -25.14 -0.04
N PRO A 30 -0.63 -24.21 -0.95
CA PRO A 30 0.72 -23.63 -1.01
C PRO A 30 1.01 -22.69 0.17
N LEU A 31 0.01 -21.94 0.64
CA LEU A 31 0.13 -21.03 1.79
C LEU A 31 0.40 -21.80 3.09
N GLU A 32 -0.28 -22.92 3.33
CA GLU A 32 -0.03 -23.80 4.48
C GLU A 32 1.37 -24.44 4.44
N ARG A 33 1.81 -24.88 3.25
CA ARG A 33 3.17 -25.43 3.05
C ARG A 33 4.26 -24.37 3.26
N LEU A 34 4.00 -23.13 2.86
CA LEU A 34 4.92 -22.01 3.03
C LEU A 34 4.93 -21.49 4.48
N ALA A 35 3.79 -21.51 5.17
CA ALA A 35 3.65 -21.14 6.58
C ALA A 35 4.39 -22.11 7.51
N GLY A 36 4.51 -23.40 7.13
CA GLY A 36 5.39 -24.36 7.82
C GLY A 36 6.89 -24.08 7.66
N ALA A 37 7.27 -23.16 6.77
CA ALA A 37 8.65 -22.79 6.47
C ALA A 37 8.86 -21.27 6.64
N PRO A 38 9.10 -20.79 7.88
CA PRO A 38 9.10 -19.36 8.21
C PRO A 38 10.10 -18.54 7.37
N ILE A 39 11.20 -19.13 6.90
CA ILE A 39 12.15 -18.44 6.02
C ILE A 39 11.56 -18.24 4.61
N ALA A 40 10.92 -19.26 4.04
CA ALA A 40 10.34 -19.20 2.70
C ALA A 40 9.18 -18.21 2.63
N PHE A 41 8.35 -18.15 3.69
CA PHE A 41 7.28 -17.17 3.82
C PHE A 41 7.83 -15.73 3.87
N GLY A 42 8.93 -15.52 4.59
CA GLY A 42 9.61 -14.22 4.67
C GLY A 42 10.18 -13.78 3.33
N LEU A 43 10.76 -14.71 2.57
CA LEU A 43 11.25 -14.45 1.21
C LEU A 43 10.11 -14.09 0.25
N ALA A 44 8.94 -14.73 0.39
CA ALA A 44 7.77 -14.37 -0.40
C ALA A 44 7.26 -12.96 -0.07
N LEU A 45 7.21 -12.59 1.21
CA LEU A 45 6.87 -11.23 1.64
C LEU A 45 7.89 -10.20 1.13
N LEU A 46 9.19 -10.55 1.12
CA LEU A 46 10.24 -9.70 0.56
C LEU A 46 10.07 -9.50 -0.95
N ALA A 47 9.79 -10.57 -1.69
CA ALA A 47 9.51 -10.51 -3.12
C ALA A 47 8.26 -9.66 -3.41
N LEU A 48 7.19 -9.85 -2.62
CA LEU A 48 5.98 -9.05 -2.74
C LEU A 48 6.25 -7.57 -2.42
N ALA A 49 7.07 -7.28 -1.41
CA ALA A 49 7.49 -5.93 -1.06
C ALA A 49 8.34 -5.27 -2.16
N ALA A 50 9.09 -6.04 -2.94
CA ALA A 50 9.85 -5.52 -4.08
C ALA A 50 8.95 -5.20 -5.28
N VAL A 51 7.92 -6.02 -5.53
CA VAL A 51 7.01 -5.84 -6.67
C VAL A 51 5.86 -4.87 -6.35
N ARG A 52 5.55 -4.66 -5.06
CA ARG A 52 4.52 -3.74 -4.53
C ARG A 52 4.40 -2.41 -5.29
N PRO A 53 5.48 -1.63 -5.49
CA PRO A 53 5.36 -0.30 -6.10
C PRO A 53 4.83 -0.34 -7.54
N PHE A 54 5.07 -1.45 -8.24
CA PHE A 54 4.60 -1.67 -9.61
C PHE A 54 3.14 -2.13 -9.67
N LEU A 55 2.67 -2.79 -8.62
CA LEU A 55 1.29 -3.29 -8.49
C LEU A 55 0.37 -2.31 -7.74
N ALA A 56 0.89 -1.17 -7.29
CA ALA A 56 0.20 -0.22 -6.41
C ALA A 56 -0.37 -0.90 -5.15
N LEU A 57 0.34 -1.91 -4.64
CA LEU A 57 -0.14 -2.75 -3.55
C LEU A 57 -0.09 -1.97 -2.22
N PRO A 58 -1.17 -1.97 -1.41
CA PRO A 58 -1.15 -1.36 -0.09
C PRO A 58 -0.09 -2.00 0.83
N THR A 59 0.68 -1.17 1.54
CA THR A 59 1.65 -1.64 2.55
C THR A 59 1.00 -2.42 3.69
N THR A 60 -0.28 -2.15 3.94
CA THR A 60 -1.11 -2.89 4.90
C THR A 60 -1.22 -4.37 4.57
N LEU A 61 -1.23 -4.77 3.29
CA LEU A 61 -1.28 -6.19 2.91
C LEU A 61 0.00 -6.94 3.34
N LEU A 62 1.16 -6.28 3.28
CA LEU A 62 2.41 -6.85 3.78
C LEU A 62 2.37 -7.00 5.30
N ALA A 63 1.85 -6.00 6.02
CA ALA A 63 1.72 -6.06 7.48
C ALA A 63 0.73 -7.15 7.94
N VAL A 64 -0.38 -7.34 7.22
CA VAL A 64 -1.33 -8.45 7.45
C VAL A 64 -0.64 -9.80 7.22
N GLY A 65 0.09 -9.95 6.11
CA GLY A 65 0.85 -11.18 5.83
C GLY A 65 1.90 -11.48 6.91
N VAL A 66 2.60 -10.45 7.40
CA VAL A 66 3.55 -10.59 8.53
C VAL A 66 2.84 -11.06 9.79
N GLY A 67 1.68 -10.50 10.13
CA GLY A 67 0.91 -10.94 11.29
C GLY A 67 0.36 -12.35 11.15
N TYR A 68 -0.02 -12.75 9.94
CA TYR A 68 -0.46 -14.12 9.66
C TYR A 68 0.67 -15.15 9.85
N GLY A 69 1.86 -14.91 9.28
CA GLY A 69 2.94 -15.89 9.32
C GLY A 69 3.82 -15.87 10.58
N TYR A 70 3.97 -14.71 11.22
CA TYR A 70 4.89 -14.53 12.37
C TYR A 70 4.18 -14.05 13.64
N GLY A 71 2.89 -13.75 13.58
CA GLY A 71 2.17 -13.17 14.71
C GLY A 71 2.75 -11.83 15.18
N TRP A 72 2.61 -11.55 16.48
CA TRP A 72 3.07 -10.31 17.08
C TRP A 72 4.59 -10.15 17.09
N SER A 73 5.37 -11.25 17.11
CA SER A 73 6.83 -11.17 17.00
C SER A 73 7.29 -10.74 15.60
N GLY A 74 6.38 -10.74 14.61
CA GLY A 74 6.60 -10.19 13.28
C GLY A 74 6.62 -8.66 13.20
N VAL A 75 6.18 -7.92 14.23
CA VAL A 75 6.10 -6.45 14.17
C VAL A 75 7.43 -5.79 13.78
N PRO A 76 8.60 -6.12 14.41
CA PRO A 76 9.87 -5.57 14.00
C PRO A 76 10.22 -5.89 12.53
N LEU A 77 9.93 -7.11 12.09
CA LEU A 77 10.12 -7.53 10.69
C LEU A 77 9.25 -6.71 9.74
N GLY A 78 7.98 -6.48 10.09
CA GLY A 78 7.06 -5.65 9.32
C GLY A 78 7.54 -4.21 9.19
N VAL A 79 8.01 -3.60 10.28
CA VAL A 79 8.59 -2.25 10.25
C VAL A 79 9.82 -2.18 9.36
N VAL A 80 10.74 -3.13 9.48
CA VAL A 80 11.94 -3.20 8.63
C VAL A 80 11.54 -3.37 7.17
N LEU A 81 10.63 -4.30 6.87
CA LEU A 81 10.18 -4.60 5.52
C LEU A 81 9.53 -3.37 4.87
N LEU A 82 8.60 -2.72 5.56
CA LEU A 82 7.91 -1.50 5.07
C LEU A 82 8.89 -0.34 4.88
N THR A 83 9.87 -0.20 5.77
CA THR A 83 10.91 0.84 5.65
C THR A 83 11.81 0.57 4.44
N LEU A 84 12.24 -0.67 4.23
CA LEU A 84 13.09 -1.04 3.10
C LEU A 84 12.38 -0.87 1.75
N THR A 85 11.09 -1.22 1.66
CA THR A 85 10.32 -1.00 0.42
C THR A 85 10.04 0.48 0.13
N ALA A 86 10.25 1.39 1.08
CA ALA A 86 10.18 2.83 0.85
C ALA A 86 11.47 3.39 0.20
N ILE A 87 12.57 2.64 0.20
CA ILE A 87 13.86 3.08 -0.35
C ILE A 87 13.80 3.29 -1.87
N PRO A 88 13.27 2.36 -2.70
CA PRO A 88 13.24 2.55 -4.14
C PRO A 88 12.55 3.85 -4.58
N PRO A 89 11.30 4.19 -4.17
CA PRO A 89 10.67 5.44 -4.58
C PRO A 89 11.39 6.69 -4.03
N TYR A 90 11.99 6.62 -2.84
CA TYR A 90 12.83 7.69 -2.29
C TYR A 90 14.10 7.91 -3.13
N ALA A 91 14.87 6.86 -3.40
CA ALA A 91 16.14 6.94 -4.12
C ALA A 91 15.92 7.43 -5.56
N LEU A 92 14.87 6.93 -6.19
CA LEU A 92 14.48 7.26 -7.55
C LEU A 92 14.07 8.73 -7.71
N SER A 93 13.33 9.27 -6.75
CA SER A 93 12.95 10.69 -6.73
C SER A 93 14.13 11.59 -6.34
N ARG A 94 14.99 11.14 -5.42
CA ARG A 94 16.22 11.85 -5.01
C ARG A 94 17.24 11.95 -6.13
N ALA A 95 17.35 10.92 -6.98
CA ALA A 95 18.22 10.91 -8.15
C ALA A 95 17.76 11.85 -9.29
N GLY A 96 16.60 12.50 -9.14
CA GLY A 96 16.14 13.53 -10.07
C GLY A 96 15.38 12.99 -11.27
N TRP A 97 14.50 11.99 -11.09
CA TRP A 97 13.57 11.60 -12.15
C TRP A 97 12.84 12.84 -12.71
N ARG A 98 13.00 13.04 -14.03
CA ARG A 98 12.52 14.18 -14.82
C ARG A 98 11.03 14.46 -14.60
N GLY A 99 10.70 15.60 -13.96
CA GLY A 99 9.31 16.06 -13.85
C GLY A 99 8.99 16.97 -12.66
N THR A 100 9.89 17.13 -11.69
CA THR A 100 9.58 17.86 -10.47
C THR A 100 9.75 19.37 -10.62
N ASN A 101 8.69 20.14 -10.33
CA ASN A 101 8.70 21.60 -10.38
C ASN A 101 9.64 22.17 -9.30
N GLY A 102 10.57 23.05 -9.68
CA GLY A 102 11.53 23.66 -8.76
C GLY A 102 10.91 24.50 -7.62
N ARG A 103 9.63 24.85 -7.71
CA ARG A 103 8.88 25.43 -6.57
C ARG A 103 8.54 24.38 -5.51
N ILE A 104 8.15 23.16 -5.91
CA ILE A 104 7.77 22.07 -5.00
C ILE A 104 9.00 21.62 -4.21
N VAL A 105 10.15 21.48 -4.90
CA VAL A 105 11.45 21.16 -4.28
C VAL A 105 11.78 22.18 -3.19
N ARG A 106 11.81 23.48 -3.53
CA ARG A 106 12.16 24.55 -2.59
C ARG A 106 11.20 24.66 -1.39
N THR A 107 9.90 24.47 -1.61
CA THR A 107 8.93 24.45 -0.51
C THR A 107 9.17 23.25 0.39
N GLY A 108 9.42 22.08 -0.18
CA GLY A 108 9.72 20.86 0.56
C GLY A 108 11.00 20.99 1.40
N GLU A 109 12.09 21.46 0.81
CA GLU A 109 13.36 21.75 1.50
C GLU A 109 13.14 22.71 2.67
N ARG A 110 12.42 23.83 2.47
CA ARG A 110 12.09 24.77 3.55
C ARG A 110 11.29 24.14 4.69
N VAL A 111 10.32 23.26 4.39
CA VAL A 111 9.55 22.56 5.44
C VAL A 111 10.47 21.62 6.23
N VAL A 112 11.36 20.89 5.55
CA VAL A 112 12.34 20.00 6.17
C VAL A 112 13.32 20.77 7.04
N ASP A 113 13.81 21.92 6.58
CA ASP A 113 14.72 22.80 7.35
C ASP A 113 14.06 23.32 8.63
N LEU A 114 12.77 23.66 8.59
CA LEU A 114 12.02 24.19 9.73
C LEU A 114 11.62 23.12 10.74
N THR A 115 11.29 21.90 10.29
CA THR A 115 10.74 20.84 11.16
C THR A 115 11.74 19.76 11.55
N GLY A 116 12.80 19.59 10.75
CA GLY A 116 13.74 18.48 10.79
C GLY A 116 13.24 17.28 9.99
N GLY A 117 14.14 16.65 9.20
CA GLY A 117 13.80 15.59 8.25
C GLY A 117 13.03 14.39 8.84
N THR A 118 13.42 13.90 10.03
CA THR A 118 12.74 12.77 10.67
C THR A 118 11.31 13.14 11.04
N ARG A 119 11.10 14.31 11.67
CA ARG A 119 9.78 14.78 12.10
C ARG A 119 8.87 15.07 10.90
N ALA A 120 9.42 15.65 9.83
CA ALA A 120 8.70 15.88 8.59
C ALA A 120 8.17 14.57 7.98
N VAL A 121 8.99 13.52 7.95
CA VAL A 121 8.59 12.21 7.41
C VAL A 121 7.57 11.53 8.32
N VAL A 122 7.77 11.52 9.64
CA VAL A 122 6.79 10.96 10.59
C VAL A 122 5.43 11.63 10.43
N ALA A 123 5.39 12.97 10.43
CA ALA A 123 4.15 13.72 10.26
C ALA A 123 3.46 13.40 8.93
N SER A 124 4.23 13.25 7.85
CA SER A 124 3.70 12.93 6.52
C SER A 124 3.09 11.52 6.45
N ARG A 125 3.62 10.56 7.23
CA ARG A 125 3.10 9.17 7.32
C ARG A 125 1.80 9.07 8.11
N PHE A 126 1.49 10.06 8.94
CA PHE A 126 0.20 10.16 9.65
C PHE A 126 -0.90 10.77 8.80
N LEU A 127 -0.55 11.45 7.70
CA LEU A 127 -1.53 11.92 6.74
C LEU A 127 -2.08 10.73 5.93
N PRO A 128 -3.33 10.81 5.44
CA PRO A 128 -3.92 9.79 4.58
C PRO A 128 -3.34 9.88 3.16
N LEU A 129 -2.02 9.76 3.04
CA LEU A 129 -1.26 9.80 1.80
C LEU A 129 -0.73 8.39 1.48
N PRO A 130 -0.68 8.02 0.20
CA PRO A 130 -0.02 6.79 -0.20
C PRO A 130 1.43 6.77 0.30
N SER A 131 1.86 5.65 0.86
CA SER A 131 3.22 5.46 1.40
C SER A 131 4.31 5.78 0.35
N ASP A 132 4.05 5.55 -0.94
CA ASP A 132 4.95 5.91 -2.02
C ASP A 132 5.00 7.42 -2.28
N ALA A 133 3.88 8.14 -2.12
CA ALA A 133 3.83 9.59 -2.28
C ALA A 133 4.68 10.29 -1.20
N VAL A 134 4.62 9.80 0.04
CA VAL A 134 5.48 10.29 1.13
C VAL A 134 6.96 10.04 0.82
N SER A 135 7.29 8.85 0.31
CA SER A 135 8.67 8.46 -0.04
C SER A 135 9.23 9.31 -1.19
N VAL A 136 8.43 9.55 -2.23
CA VAL A 136 8.76 10.45 -3.33
C VAL A 136 8.90 11.89 -2.84
N GLY A 137 7.98 12.37 -2.00
CA GLY A 137 8.03 13.71 -1.43
C GLY A 137 9.30 13.96 -0.61
N ALA A 138 9.73 12.97 0.19
CA ALA A 138 10.97 13.04 0.95
C ALA A 138 12.21 13.10 0.05
N GLY A 139 12.26 12.29 -1.02
CA GLY A 139 13.37 12.32 -1.97
C GLY A 139 13.45 13.62 -2.77
N VAL A 140 12.30 14.14 -3.22
CA VAL A 140 12.16 15.46 -3.86
C VAL A 140 12.60 16.59 -2.95
N SER A 141 12.22 16.54 -1.68
CA SER A 141 12.55 17.56 -0.66
C SER A 141 13.96 17.42 -0.10
N ARG A 142 14.76 16.52 -0.68
CA ARG A 142 16.14 16.24 -0.29
C ARG A 142 16.33 15.93 1.19
N VAL A 143 15.38 15.25 1.82
CA VAL A 143 15.57 14.67 3.17
C VAL A 143 16.72 13.67 3.13
N ASP A 144 17.66 13.73 4.07
CA ASP A 144 18.75 12.75 4.16
C ASP A 144 18.23 11.33 4.42
N LEU A 145 18.98 10.32 3.96
CA LEU A 145 18.57 8.93 4.03
C LEU A 145 18.32 8.46 5.48
N ARG A 146 19.18 8.85 6.43
CA ARG A 146 19.04 8.45 7.85
C ARG A 146 17.74 9.00 8.47
N PRO A 147 17.46 10.32 8.43
CA PRO A 147 16.18 10.88 8.83
C PRO A 147 14.97 10.25 8.13
N PHE A 148 15.09 9.96 6.82
CA PHE A 148 14.03 9.30 6.07
C PHE A 148 13.72 7.89 6.57
N LEU A 149 14.75 7.07 6.82
CA LEU A 149 14.58 5.71 7.32
C LEU A 149 14.00 5.70 8.73
N LEU A 150 14.54 6.53 9.64
CA LEU A 150 14.03 6.65 11.00
C LEU A 150 12.59 7.14 11.02
N GLY A 151 12.29 8.18 10.24
CA GLY A 151 10.95 8.74 10.18
C GLY A 151 9.93 7.80 9.56
N THR A 152 10.35 7.00 8.56
CA THR A 152 9.50 5.96 7.96
C THR A 152 9.28 4.81 8.95
N ALA A 153 10.31 4.32 9.63
CA ALA A 153 10.16 3.25 10.62
C ALA A 153 9.19 3.66 11.73
N ILE A 154 9.35 4.87 12.29
CA ILE A 154 8.47 5.40 13.32
C ILE A 154 7.05 5.61 12.77
N GLY A 155 6.91 6.27 11.62
CA GLY A 155 5.61 6.63 11.05
C GLY A 155 4.80 5.43 10.51
N GLU A 156 5.46 4.37 10.05
CA GLU A 156 4.79 3.14 9.59
C GLU A 156 4.46 2.18 10.75
N THR A 157 5.09 2.33 11.93
CA THR A 157 4.87 1.43 13.07
C THR A 157 3.39 1.27 13.45
N PRO A 158 2.58 2.33 13.60
CA PRO A 158 1.16 2.19 13.93
C PRO A 158 0.37 1.40 12.88
N TRP A 159 0.70 1.60 11.60
CA TRP A 159 0.09 0.89 10.48
C TRP A 159 0.50 -0.57 10.44
N VAL A 160 1.77 -0.88 10.75
CA VAL A 160 2.26 -2.26 10.90
C VAL A 160 1.52 -2.96 12.02
N VAL A 161 1.40 -2.32 13.19
CA VAL A 161 0.68 -2.89 14.34
C VAL A 161 -0.77 -3.19 13.97
N ALA A 162 -1.46 -2.27 13.28
CA ALA A 162 -2.83 -2.50 12.82
C ALA A 162 -2.93 -3.65 11.82
N GLY A 163 -2.03 -3.72 10.83
CA GLY A 163 -2.00 -4.82 9.87
C GLY A 163 -1.70 -6.17 10.53
N VAL A 164 -0.73 -6.22 11.43
CA VAL A 164 -0.38 -7.44 12.19
C VAL A 164 -1.54 -7.90 13.04
N ALA A 165 -2.26 -6.98 13.70
CA ALA A 165 -3.46 -7.30 14.48
C ALA A 165 -4.52 -8.00 13.62
N ILE A 166 -4.75 -7.51 12.40
CA ILE A 166 -5.65 -8.14 11.43
C ILE A 166 -5.12 -9.53 11.04
N GLY A 167 -3.82 -9.64 10.72
CA GLY A 167 -3.17 -10.90 10.34
C GLY A 167 -3.28 -11.98 11.40
N VAL A 168 -2.99 -11.65 12.66
CA VAL A 168 -3.13 -12.55 13.82
C VAL A 168 -4.58 -13.00 14.03
N SER A 169 -5.55 -12.14 13.69
CA SER A 169 -6.97 -12.45 13.85
C SER A 169 -7.51 -13.37 12.76
N THR A 170 -6.73 -13.64 11.71
CA THR A 170 -7.13 -14.49 10.57
C THR A 170 -7.36 -15.95 10.99
N ASP A 171 -6.55 -16.49 11.90
CA ASP A 171 -6.73 -17.87 12.40
C ASP A 171 -8.05 -18.04 13.18
N ARG A 172 -8.52 -16.99 13.86
CA ARG A 172 -9.84 -17.03 14.54
C ARG A 172 -11.01 -17.00 13.55
N LEU A 173 -10.84 -16.32 12.41
CA LEU A 173 -11.81 -16.32 11.31
C LEU A 173 -11.84 -17.66 10.57
N LEU A 174 -10.69 -18.31 10.42
CA LEU A 174 -10.56 -19.61 9.73
C LEU A 174 -10.95 -20.81 10.63
N ALA A 175 -10.81 -20.69 11.96
CA ALA A 175 -11.07 -21.78 12.90
C ALA A 175 -12.54 -21.96 13.33
N GLY A 176 -13.51 -21.15 12.87
CA GLY A 176 -14.92 -21.46 13.18
C GLY A 176 -16.01 -20.41 12.95
N ASP A 177 -15.72 -19.13 12.68
CA ASP A 177 -16.74 -18.07 12.56
C ASP A 177 -16.95 -17.55 11.12
N ALA A 178 -16.79 -18.42 10.11
CA ALA A 178 -17.12 -18.08 8.73
C ALA A 178 -18.62 -17.77 8.51
N SER A 179 -19.49 -18.13 9.46
CA SER A 179 -20.91 -17.76 9.51
C SER A 179 -21.16 -16.32 9.97
N ALA A 180 -20.17 -15.63 10.55
CA ALA A 180 -20.29 -14.23 10.99
C ALA A 180 -19.98 -13.22 9.88
N LEU A 181 -19.34 -13.65 8.78
CA LEU A 181 -19.18 -12.86 7.57
C LEU A 181 -20.36 -13.12 6.65
N ASP A 182 -21.46 -12.39 6.86
CA ASP A 182 -22.58 -12.40 5.92
C ASP A 182 -22.06 -12.00 4.52
N PRO A 183 -22.13 -12.88 3.51
CA PRO A 183 -21.71 -12.57 2.15
C PRO A 183 -22.43 -11.35 1.59
N ALA A 184 -23.66 -11.07 2.05
CA ALA A 184 -24.41 -9.88 1.69
C ALA A 184 -23.79 -8.59 2.27
N LEU A 185 -23.17 -8.66 3.45
CA LEU A 185 -22.46 -7.53 4.05
C LEU A 185 -21.16 -7.22 3.28
N LEU A 186 -20.43 -8.26 2.86
CA LEU A 186 -19.23 -8.13 2.04
C LEU A 186 -19.53 -7.56 0.65
N VAL A 187 -20.55 -8.10 -0.02
CA VAL A 187 -21.06 -7.57 -1.29
C VAL A 187 -21.61 -6.15 -1.13
N GLY A 188 -22.28 -5.88 -0.01
CA GLY A 188 -22.76 -4.55 0.36
C GLY A 188 -21.63 -3.54 0.52
N MET A 189 -20.57 -3.89 1.23
CA MET A 189 -19.40 -3.02 1.41
C MET A 189 -18.67 -2.75 0.09
N VAL A 190 -18.49 -3.78 -0.74
CA VAL A 190 -17.94 -3.64 -2.09
C VAL A 190 -18.84 -2.78 -2.98
N GLY A 191 -20.15 -2.95 -2.89
CA GLY A 191 -21.15 -2.15 -3.61
C GLY A 191 -21.16 -0.69 -3.18
N VAL A 192 -21.08 -0.41 -1.87
CA VAL A 192 -20.99 0.94 -1.31
C VAL A 192 -19.68 1.60 -1.72
N ALA A 193 -18.55 0.89 -1.66
CA ALA A 193 -17.27 1.38 -2.16
C ALA A 193 -17.36 1.72 -3.66
N ALA A 194 -17.97 0.85 -4.48
CA ALA A 194 -18.18 1.10 -5.90
C ALA A 194 -19.08 2.32 -6.17
N LEU A 195 -20.17 2.48 -5.41
CA LEU A 195 -21.08 3.63 -5.49
C LEU A 195 -20.41 4.94 -5.08
N LEU A 196 -19.68 4.95 -3.97
CA LEU A 196 -18.93 6.12 -3.50
C LEU A 196 -17.84 6.54 -4.49
N LEU A 197 -17.23 5.56 -5.16
CA LEU A 197 -16.22 5.80 -6.20
C LEU A 197 -16.85 6.16 -7.56
N SER A 198 -18.14 5.89 -7.79
CA SER A 198 -18.82 6.16 -9.05
C SER A 198 -18.92 7.65 -9.38
N GLY A 199 -19.23 8.51 -8.40
CA GLY A 199 -19.33 9.97 -8.58
C GLY A 199 -18.01 10.63 -8.99
N PRO A 200 -16.90 10.39 -8.26
CA PRO A 200 -15.57 10.83 -8.66
C PRO A 200 -15.14 10.28 -10.02
N CYS A 201 -15.48 9.02 -10.34
CA CYS A 201 -15.17 8.40 -11.63
C CYS A 201 -15.99 8.99 -12.79
N TYR A 202 -17.25 9.32 -12.55
CA TYR A 202 -18.15 9.92 -13.54
C TYR A 202 -17.73 11.34 -13.89
N ARG A 203 -17.44 12.16 -12.87
CA ARG A 203 -16.92 13.52 -13.06
C ARG A 203 -15.57 13.54 -13.79
N ALA A 204 -14.67 12.62 -13.44
CA ALA A 204 -13.39 12.49 -14.11
C ALA A 204 -13.50 12.04 -15.58
N TYR A 205 -14.62 11.41 -15.97
CA TYR A 205 -14.91 11.03 -17.34
C TYR A 205 -15.50 12.18 -18.15
N THR A 206 -16.47 12.92 -17.58
CA THR A 206 -17.14 14.04 -18.25
C THR A 206 -16.24 15.26 -18.44
N GLU A 207 -15.33 15.54 -17.49
CA GLU A 207 -14.33 16.62 -17.62
C GLU A 207 -13.24 16.28 -18.67
N GLY A 208 -13.08 15.00 -19.01
CA GLY A 208 -12.13 14.53 -20.03
C GLY A 208 -12.66 14.57 -21.46
N SER A 209 -13.98 14.45 -21.66
CA SER A 209 -14.62 14.48 -22.98
C SER A 209 -14.87 15.90 -23.51
N GLY A 210 -14.91 16.92 -22.65
CA GLY A 210 -15.12 18.32 -23.03
C GLY A 210 -13.90 19.06 -23.60
N ARG A 211 -12.73 18.43 -23.67
CA ARG A 211 -11.48 19.07 -24.16
C ARG A 211 -11.15 18.76 -25.62
N SER A 212 -12.10 18.19 -26.35
CA SER A 212 -11.92 17.66 -27.72
C SER A 212 -12.58 18.51 -28.80
N THR A 213 -13.20 19.65 -28.44
CA THR A 213 -13.96 20.50 -29.35
C THR A 213 -13.60 21.97 -29.18
N GLU A 214 -12.38 22.34 -29.55
CA GLU A 214 -12.11 23.69 -30.06
C GLU A 214 -11.44 23.51 -31.43
N PRO A 215 -12.13 23.82 -32.53
CA PRO A 215 -11.48 24.03 -33.82
C PRO A 215 -10.87 25.44 -33.86
N LEU A 216 -9.64 25.51 -34.37
CA LEU A 216 -8.96 26.74 -34.80
C LEU A 216 -9.74 27.45 -35.92
#